data_AF-K8FE08-F1
#
_entry.id   AF-K8FE08-F1
#
_cell.length_a   1.000
_cell.length_b   1.000
_cell.length_c   1.000
_cell.angle_alpha   90.00
_cell.angle_beta   90.00
_cell.angle_gamma   90.00
#
_symmetry.space_group_name_H-M   'P 1'
#
loop_
_entity.id
_entity.type
_entity.pdbx_description
1 polymer ?
#
loop_
_entity_poly.entity_id
_entity_poly.type
_entity_poly.pdbx_seq_one_letter_code
_entity_poly.pdbx_strand_id
1 'polypeptide(L)'
;MGNSLAAIGARHQMWESTSDRLSSSSDSCGGPVVSFGQALRSAMETRDDPESLGTSSQDLADVDEQDVADSSRKSSVSAETAEKLCTIPREKGLDAQDFRCAMCRKTIGGSTFSKFETCAIDSKYYCTECMKSGGKVSIPARVVMDWDWRERAVSDRGRAWYEANQEKALINIKTTNSRLYAHAPALEETRKLREKLQLVSMYLFTCRESVSEDFRRRLWPKEYLRSEIDVYSFADLIDVKSGALQRRLNSLLKHSINHVMTCTLCKQKGFCCELCTVNEVIYPFNTESTHRCLVCFSAFHVECWRTSGDCPKCVRRQNFETRRAQVDDPHNTLLVLQP
;
A
#
# COMPACT_ATOMS: atom_id res chain seq x y z
N MET A 1 5.31 75.62 7.58
CA MET A 1 5.39 74.43 6.72
C MET A 1 4.73 73.28 7.48
N GLY A 2 3.58 72.73 7.17
CA GLY A 2 2.53 72.98 6.19
C GLY A 2 1.43 71.97 6.52
N ASN A 3 0.23 72.47 6.84
CA ASN A 3 -1.13 71.93 6.63
C ASN A 3 -1.37 70.41 6.67
N SER A 4 -2.19 69.91 7.60
CA SER A 4 -3.68 69.77 7.49
C SER A 4 -4.09 68.57 6.61
N LEU A 5 -5.11 67.76 6.87
CA LEU A 5 -6.39 67.99 7.56
C LEU A 5 -7.11 66.62 7.64
N ALA A 6 -7.91 66.44 8.69
CA ALA A 6 -9.22 65.74 8.74
C ALA A 6 -9.36 64.27 8.26
N ALA A 7 -10.35 63.48 8.65
CA ALA A 7 -11.30 63.39 9.77
C ALA A 7 -12.23 62.20 9.42
N ILE A 8 -12.75 61.49 10.44
CA ILE A 8 -14.02 60.73 10.45
C ILE A 8 -14.04 59.46 9.56
N GLY A 9 -14.50 58.27 9.97
CA GLY A 9 -15.46 57.88 11.00
C GLY A 9 -16.53 56.99 10.35
N ALA A 10 -16.47 55.69 10.67
CA ALA A 10 -17.50 54.64 10.68
C ALA A 10 -18.73 54.69 9.73
N ARG A 11 -19.01 53.57 9.02
CA ARG A 11 -20.13 52.63 9.30
C ARG A 11 -20.50 51.73 8.09
N HIS A 12 -20.86 50.47 8.44
CA HIS A 12 -21.96 49.61 7.95
C HIS A 12 -22.03 49.05 6.50
N GLN A 13 -22.16 47.70 6.48
CA GLN A 13 -23.16 46.85 5.80
C GLN A 13 -23.19 46.69 4.26
N MET A 14 -23.74 45.52 3.90
CA MET A 14 -24.23 45.03 2.60
C MET A 14 -23.19 44.51 1.59
N TRP A 15 -23.28 43.20 1.32
CA TRP A 15 -23.46 42.70 -0.05
C TRP A 15 -24.14 41.32 -0.04
N GLU A 16 -25.42 41.33 -0.37
CA GLU A 16 -26.11 40.23 -1.06
C GLU A 16 -26.20 40.58 -2.56
N SER A 17 -25.94 39.56 -3.38
CA SER A 17 -26.54 39.25 -4.68
C SER A 17 -26.55 40.27 -5.82
N THR A 18 -25.79 39.95 -6.88
CA THR A 18 -26.25 40.12 -8.27
C THR A 18 -25.77 38.97 -9.16
N SER A 19 -26.70 38.54 -10.02
CA SER A 19 -26.76 37.29 -10.76
C SER A 19 -26.02 37.31 -12.12
N ASP A 20 -25.74 36.08 -12.59
CA ASP A 20 -25.85 35.57 -13.96
C ASP A 20 -25.45 36.45 -15.16
N ARG A 21 -24.49 35.95 -15.97
CA ARG A 21 -24.75 35.29 -17.27
C ARG A 21 -23.46 35.08 -18.07
N LEU A 22 -23.49 34.00 -18.87
CA LEU A 22 -22.66 33.56 -20.01
C LEU A 22 -21.97 32.23 -19.71
N SER A 23 -22.04 31.17 -20.52
CA SER A 23 -22.98 30.68 -21.52
C SER A 23 -22.54 29.22 -21.77
N SER A 24 -23.49 28.36 -22.14
CA SER A 24 -23.32 26.93 -22.38
C SER A 24 -22.34 26.58 -23.52
N SER A 25 -21.53 25.56 -23.30
CA SER A 25 -21.25 24.54 -24.33
C SER A 25 -21.15 23.17 -23.66
N SER A 26 -22.06 22.29 -24.04
CA SER A 26 -22.12 20.88 -23.72
C SER A 26 -20.97 20.11 -24.36
N ASP A 27 -20.26 19.31 -23.58
CA ASP A 27 -19.90 17.95 -24.01
C ASP A 27 -19.75 17.04 -22.79
N SER A 28 -20.47 15.94 -22.88
CA SER A 28 -20.75 14.96 -21.85
C SER A 28 -19.67 13.88 -21.80
N CYS A 29 -18.93 13.81 -20.68
CA CYS A 29 -18.25 12.61 -20.21
C CYS A 29 -18.41 12.52 -18.68
N GLY A 30 -19.66 12.38 -18.23
CA GLY A 30 -20.03 12.29 -16.82
C GLY A 30 -19.73 10.93 -16.22
N GLY A 31 -18.48 10.69 -15.83
CA GLY A 31 -18.22 9.84 -14.67
C GLY A 31 -18.61 10.60 -13.40
N PRO A 32 -19.09 9.95 -12.33
CA PRO A 32 -19.41 10.65 -11.09
C PRO A 32 -18.15 11.35 -10.57
N VAL A 33 -18.22 12.67 -10.41
CA VAL A 33 -17.15 13.46 -9.78
C VAL A 33 -17.08 13.03 -8.31
N VAL A 34 -16.23 12.06 -8.02
CA VAL A 34 -16.00 11.58 -6.65
C VAL A 34 -15.32 12.68 -5.84
N SER A 35 -15.94 13.07 -4.72
CA SER A 35 -15.34 14.06 -3.82
C SER A 35 -13.98 13.56 -3.32
N PHE A 36 -13.04 14.46 -3.03
CA PHE A 36 -11.74 14.08 -2.46
C PHE A 36 -11.90 13.20 -1.21
N GLY A 37 -12.90 13.47 -0.38
CA GLY A 37 -13.22 12.64 0.78
C GLY A 37 -13.73 11.22 0.42
N GLN A 38 -14.36 11.04 -0.73
CA GLN A 38 -14.83 9.75 -1.23
C GLN A 38 -13.71 8.97 -1.96
N ALA A 39 -12.85 9.66 -2.72
CA ALA A 39 -11.61 9.09 -3.22
C ALA A 39 -10.67 8.68 -2.06
N LEU A 40 -10.67 9.47 -0.98
CA LEU A 40 -9.97 9.16 0.27
C LEU A 40 -10.55 7.96 0.99
N ARG A 41 -11.87 7.76 0.98
CA ARG A 41 -12.50 6.54 1.50
C ARG A 41 -12.14 5.31 0.68
N SER A 42 -12.39 5.36 -0.62
CA SER A 42 -12.23 4.22 -1.52
C SER A 42 -10.78 3.71 -1.59
N ALA A 43 -9.79 4.61 -1.59
CA ALA A 43 -8.39 4.22 -1.58
C ALA A 43 -7.91 3.61 -0.23
N MET A 44 -8.74 3.66 0.81
CA MET A 44 -8.38 3.27 2.17
C MET A 44 -9.23 2.14 2.74
N GLU A 45 -10.46 1.96 2.24
CA GLU A 45 -11.31 0.78 2.48
C GLU A 45 -10.67 -0.52 1.96
N THR A 46 -9.74 -0.45 1.00
CA THR A 46 -8.91 -1.61 0.57
C THR A 46 -7.99 -2.18 1.65
N ARG A 47 -7.96 -1.60 2.85
CA ARG A 47 -7.08 -2.00 3.95
C ARG A 47 -7.74 -2.89 5.01
N ASP A 48 -9.07 -2.99 5.05
CA ASP A 48 -9.78 -3.54 6.21
C ASP A 48 -10.74 -4.73 5.97
N ASP A 49 -10.87 -5.28 4.75
CA ASP A 49 -11.72 -6.48 4.53
C ASP A 49 -10.93 -7.76 4.14
N PRO A 50 -10.98 -8.82 4.94
CA PRO A 50 -10.88 -10.20 4.48
C PRO A 50 -12.28 -10.69 4.03
N GLU A 51 -12.37 -11.14 2.78
CA GLU A 51 -13.49 -11.93 2.22
C GLU A 51 -14.90 -11.29 2.17
N SER A 52 -15.34 -10.90 0.96
CA SER A 52 -16.65 -11.34 0.46
C SER A 52 -16.66 -11.38 -1.08
N LEU A 53 -16.46 -12.58 -1.62
CA LEU A 53 -16.80 -12.90 -3.02
C LEU A 53 -18.31 -13.17 -3.06
N GLY A 54 -19.09 -12.10 -3.14
CA GLY A 54 -20.52 -12.16 -3.47
C GLY A 54 -20.69 -12.16 -4.99
N THR A 55 -20.88 -13.35 -5.56
CA THR A 55 -21.36 -13.49 -6.94
C THR A 55 -22.72 -12.82 -7.09
N SER A 56 -22.83 -11.90 -8.04
CA SER A 56 -24.10 -11.41 -8.57
C SER A 56 -24.08 -11.66 -10.07
N SER A 57 -24.67 -12.79 -10.46
CA SER A 57 -24.94 -13.12 -11.85
C SER A 57 -26.01 -12.18 -12.40
N GLN A 58 -25.65 -11.36 -13.38
CA GLN A 58 -26.46 -10.96 -14.54
C GLN A 58 -25.67 -9.93 -15.34
N ASP A 59 -24.99 -10.41 -16.38
CA ASP A 59 -25.02 -9.87 -17.75
C ASP A 59 -23.98 -10.61 -18.59
N LEU A 60 -24.47 -11.36 -19.58
CA LEU A 60 -23.66 -12.14 -20.52
C LEU A 60 -22.97 -11.18 -21.49
N ALA A 61 -21.66 -11.01 -21.32
CA ALA A 61 -20.76 -10.62 -22.39
C ALA A 61 -19.66 -11.68 -22.48
N ASP A 62 -19.48 -12.25 -23.68
CA ASP A 62 -18.42 -13.21 -24.01
C ASP A 62 -17.06 -12.70 -23.53
N VAL A 63 -16.58 -13.27 -22.42
CA VAL A 63 -15.21 -13.12 -21.96
C VAL A 63 -14.45 -14.32 -22.51
N ASP A 64 -13.53 -14.06 -23.43
CA ASP A 64 -12.76 -15.05 -24.18
C ASP A 64 -12.16 -16.13 -23.23
N GLU A 65 -12.53 -17.40 -23.41
CA GLU A 65 -12.11 -18.53 -22.54
C GLU A 65 -10.59 -18.66 -22.44
N GLN A 66 -9.85 -18.10 -23.41
CA GLN A 66 -8.39 -18.07 -23.45
C GLN A 66 -7.77 -17.12 -22.41
N ASP A 67 -8.38 -15.97 -22.12
CA ASP A 67 -7.87 -14.99 -21.16
C ASP A 67 -8.04 -15.48 -19.70
N VAL A 68 -9.11 -16.23 -19.43
CA VAL A 68 -9.39 -16.77 -18.09
C VAL A 68 -8.38 -17.87 -17.73
N ALA A 69 -8.04 -18.73 -18.70
CA ALA A 69 -7.06 -19.80 -18.52
C ALA A 69 -5.62 -19.27 -18.35
N ASP A 70 -5.24 -18.23 -19.09
CA ASP A 70 -3.93 -17.58 -18.98
C ASP A 70 -3.78 -16.81 -17.66
N SER A 71 -4.83 -16.11 -17.22
CA SER A 71 -4.89 -15.45 -15.91
C SER A 71 -4.77 -16.44 -14.74
N SER A 72 -5.49 -17.58 -14.81
CA SER A 72 -5.45 -18.63 -13.79
C SER A 72 -4.07 -19.32 -13.71
N ARG A 73 -3.39 -19.50 -14.85
CA ARG A 73 -2.00 -20.00 -14.88
C ARG A 73 -1.00 -18.99 -14.35
N LYS A 74 -1.17 -17.70 -14.64
CA LYS A 74 -0.30 -16.63 -14.11
C LYS A 74 -0.44 -16.49 -12.60
N SER A 75 -1.65 -16.63 -12.06
CA SER A 75 -1.89 -16.59 -10.62
C SER A 75 -1.32 -17.81 -9.90
N SER A 76 -1.45 -19.01 -10.48
CA SER A 76 -0.86 -20.23 -9.91
C SER A 76 0.67 -20.19 -9.87
N VAL A 77 1.33 -19.73 -10.93
CA VAL A 77 2.79 -19.59 -10.99
C VAL A 77 3.29 -18.55 -9.99
N SER A 78 2.55 -17.45 -9.82
CA SER A 78 2.89 -16.41 -8.84
C SER A 78 2.75 -16.92 -7.41
N ALA A 79 1.72 -17.75 -7.13
CA ALA A 79 1.53 -18.38 -5.83
C ALA A 79 2.66 -19.37 -5.48
N GLU A 80 3.05 -20.25 -6.40
CA GLU A 80 4.18 -21.16 -6.20
C GLU A 80 5.50 -20.41 -5.96
N THR A 81 5.70 -19.31 -6.68
CA THR A 81 6.88 -18.45 -6.50
C THR A 81 6.87 -17.79 -5.13
N ALA A 82 5.73 -17.24 -4.71
CA ALA A 82 5.56 -16.61 -3.41
C ALA A 82 5.80 -17.61 -2.27
N GLU A 83 5.25 -18.83 -2.38
CA GLU A 83 5.45 -19.91 -1.40
C GLU A 83 6.94 -20.20 -1.22
N LYS A 84 7.70 -20.35 -2.31
CA LYS A 84 9.13 -20.64 -2.27
C LYS A 84 9.97 -19.46 -1.79
N LEU A 85 9.52 -18.22 -1.99
CA LEU A 85 10.15 -17.02 -1.42
C LEU A 85 9.94 -16.90 0.09
N CYS A 86 8.85 -17.46 0.62
CA CYS A 86 8.40 -17.21 1.99
C CYS A 86 8.54 -18.43 2.93
N THR A 87 8.70 -19.64 2.39
CA THR A 87 8.73 -20.88 3.18
C THR A 87 10.12 -21.50 3.17
N ILE A 88 10.68 -21.77 4.36
CA ILE A 88 11.98 -22.42 4.47
C ILE A 88 11.85 -23.88 3.99
N PRO A 89 12.55 -24.27 2.91
CA PRO A 89 12.42 -25.61 2.35
C PRO A 89 13.03 -26.66 3.29
N ARG A 90 12.39 -27.83 3.40
CA ARG A 90 12.87 -28.96 4.21
C ARG A 90 13.47 -30.04 3.32
N GLU A 91 14.56 -30.64 3.78
CA GLU A 91 15.18 -31.78 3.12
C GLU A 91 14.25 -33.00 3.20
N LYS A 92 14.04 -33.66 2.05
CA LYS A 92 13.21 -34.87 1.95
C LYS A 92 14.01 -36.17 1.99
N GLY A 93 15.34 -36.09 1.97
CA GLY A 93 16.23 -37.25 1.84
C GLY A 93 16.68 -37.49 0.39
N LEU A 94 17.86 -38.10 0.25
CA LEU A 94 18.49 -38.34 -1.05
C LEU A 94 17.80 -39.47 -1.84
N ASP A 95 17.19 -40.40 -1.13
CA ASP A 95 16.32 -41.47 -1.62
C ASP A 95 15.11 -40.92 -2.37
N ALA A 96 14.52 -39.81 -1.90
CA ALA A 96 13.40 -39.14 -2.57
C ALA A 96 13.74 -38.55 -3.95
N GLN A 97 15.03 -38.54 -4.35
CA GLN A 97 15.49 -38.12 -5.67
C GLN A 97 16.28 -39.22 -6.39
N ASP A 98 16.01 -40.49 -6.06
CA ASP A 98 16.61 -41.68 -6.67
C ASP A 98 18.15 -41.68 -6.62
N PHE A 99 18.76 -41.05 -5.61
CA PHE A 99 20.21 -40.87 -5.52
C PHE A 99 20.80 -40.18 -6.77
N ARG A 100 20.07 -39.25 -7.39
CA ARG A 100 20.47 -38.54 -8.61
C ARG A 100 20.44 -37.04 -8.41
N CYS A 101 21.43 -36.34 -8.97
CA CYS A 101 21.46 -34.88 -8.98
C CYS A 101 20.15 -34.31 -9.55
N ALA A 102 19.53 -33.36 -8.84
CA ALA A 102 18.25 -32.76 -9.22
C ALA A 102 18.28 -31.93 -10.52
N MET A 103 19.47 -31.72 -11.09
CA MET A 103 19.68 -31.03 -12.37
C MET A 103 20.18 -31.98 -13.46
N CYS A 104 21.42 -32.47 -13.35
CA CYS A 104 22.05 -33.27 -14.41
C CYS A 104 21.75 -34.78 -14.33
N ARG A 105 20.99 -35.22 -13.31
CA ARG A 105 20.58 -36.63 -13.10
C ARG A 105 21.71 -37.65 -12.91
N LYS A 106 22.97 -37.20 -12.81
CA LYS A 106 24.14 -38.02 -12.43
C LYS A 106 23.92 -38.66 -11.06
N THR A 107 24.30 -39.92 -10.90
CA THR A 107 24.23 -40.62 -9.62
C THR A 107 25.15 -39.96 -8.59
N ILE A 108 24.62 -39.72 -7.40
CA ILE A 108 25.28 -39.02 -6.30
C ILE A 108 25.00 -39.75 -4.98
N GLY A 109 25.94 -39.66 -4.05
CA GLY A 109 25.83 -40.31 -2.73
C GLY A 109 26.26 -41.78 -2.73
N GLY A 110 26.81 -42.23 -1.60
CA GLY A 110 27.55 -43.49 -1.47
C GLY A 110 29.07 -43.29 -1.53
N SER A 111 29.84 -44.30 -1.11
CA SER A 111 31.32 -44.21 -1.04
C SER A 111 31.98 -44.17 -2.43
N THR A 112 31.33 -44.74 -3.45
CA THR A 112 31.86 -44.88 -4.81
C THR A 112 31.43 -43.75 -5.75
N PHE A 113 30.40 -42.97 -5.39
CA PHE A 113 29.79 -41.98 -6.28
C PHE A 113 30.20 -40.55 -5.96
N SER A 114 29.86 -39.60 -6.84
CA SER A 114 30.19 -38.19 -6.65
C SER A 114 29.57 -37.64 -5.35
N LYS A 115 30.36 -36.84 -4.62
CA LYS A 115 29.88 -36.05 -3.48
C LYS A 115 28.74 -35.13 -3.92
N PHE A 116 27.87 -34.78 -2.98
CA PHE A 116 26.74 -33.90 -3.21
C PHE A 116 26.65 -32.85 -2.10
N GLU A 117 25.93 -31.77 -2.41
CA GLU A 117 25.57 -30.72 -1.46
C GLU A 117 24.09 -30.37 -1.62
N THR A 118 23.52 -29.76 -0.58
CA THR A 118 22.13 -29.31 -0.57
C THR A 118 22.04 -27.87 -1.06
N CYS A 119 21.15 -27.60 -2.02
CA CYS A 119 20.84 -26.23 -2.46
C CYS A 119 19.95 -25.54 -1.43
N ALA A 120 20.37 -24.37 -0.94
CA ALA A 120 19.62 -23.66 0.10
C ALA A 120 18.29 -23.03 -0.36
N ILE A 121 18.01 -22.99 -1.68
CA ILE A 121 16.77 -22.43 -2.24
C ILE A 121 15.64 -23.46 -2.35
N ASP A 122 15.94 -24.73 -2.58
CA ASP A 122 14.92 -25.77 -2.77
C ASP A 122 15.14 -27.03 -1.92
N SER A 123 16.18 -27.07 -1.10
CA SER A 123 16.60 -28.19 -0.25
C SER A 123 16.72 -29.54 -0.98
N LYS A 124 16.99 -29.50 -2.30
CA LYS A 124 17.33 -30.69 -3.11
C LYS A 124 18.84 -30.90 -3.14
N TYR A 125 19.26 -32.12 -3.45
CA TYR A 125 20.68 -32.48 -3.52
C TYR A 125 21.20 -32.40 -4.95
N TYR A 126 22.39 -31.83 -5.10
CA TYR A 126 23.05 -31.58 -6.38
C TYR A 126 24.50 -32.07 -6.31
N CYS A 127 25.05 -32.49 -7.45
CA CYS A 127 26.49 -32.77 -7.52
C CYS A 127 27.31 -31.48 -7.34
N THR A 128 28.58 -31.62 -6.95
CA THR A 128 29.50 -30.49 -6.70
C THR A 128 29.64 -29.55 -7.90
N GLU A 129 29.60 -30.07 -9.13
CA GLU A 129 29.66 -29.25 -10.36
C GLU A 129 28.45 -28.33 -10.50
N CYS A 130 27.23 -28.86 -10.33
CA CYS A 130 25.99 -28.09 -10.41
C CYS A 130 25.80 -27.11 -9.22
N MET A 131 26.51 -27.35 -8.10
CA MET A 131 26.53 -26.43 -6.96
C MET A 131 27.55 -25.32 -7.13
N LYS A 132 28.72 -25.64 -7.68
CA LYS A 132 29.80 -24.67 -7.88
C LYS A 132 29.38 -23.50 -8.78
N SER A 133 28.61 -23.75 -9.84
CA SER A 133 28.14 -22.68 -10.73
C SER A 133 27.11 -21.75 -10.10
N GLY A 134 26.31 -22.21 -9.13
CA GLY A 134 25.28 -21.39 -8.48
C GLY A 134 25.82 -20.41 -7.44
N GLY A 135 27.01 -20.66 -6.88
CA GLY A 135 27.65 -19.74 -5.93
C GLY A 135 26.91 -19.63 -4.60
N LYS A 136 27.01 -18.46 -3.95
CA LYS A 136 26.36 -18.18 -2.66
C LYS A 136 25.46 -16.95 -2.76
N VAL A 137 24.28 -17.02 -2.14
CA VAL A 137 23.31 -15.92 -2.08
C VAL A 137 22.59 -15.89 -0.74
N SER A 138 22.02 -14.74 -0.37
CA SER A 138 21.06 -14.66 0.73
C SER A 138 19.77 -15.38 0.34
N ILE A 139 19.17 -16.13 1.27
CA ILE A 139 18.02 -17.00 0.99
C ILE A 139 16.71 -16.27 1.34
N PRO A 140 15.83 -15.99 0.36
CA PRO A 140 14.62 -15.20 0.60
C PRO A 140 13.78 -15.67 1.77
N ALA A 141 13.45 -16.97 1.82
CA ALA A 141 12.63 -17.52 2.89
C ALA A 141 13.24 -17.32 4.30
N ARG A 142 14.57 -17.36 4.42
CA ARG A 142 15.25 -17.13 5.72
C ARG A 142 15.30 -15.66 6.09
N VAL A 143 15.40 -14.77 5.11
CA VAL A 143 15.29 -13.32 5.35
C VAL A 143 13.88 -12.96 5.80
N VAL A 144 12.85 -13.53 5.16
CA VAL A 144 11.44 -13.25 5.50
C VAL A 144 11.05 -13.83 6.86
N MET A 145 11.56 -15.01 7.21
CA MET A 145 11.21 -15.64 8.48
C MET A 145 12.07 -15.13 9.66
N ASP A 146 13.37 -14.92 9.44
CA ASP A 146 14.34 -14.73 10.53
C ASP A 146 15.22 -13.47 10.37
N TRP A 147 15.00 -12.65 9.33
CA TRP A 147 15.91 -11.55 8.93
C TRP A 147 17.37 -12.00 8.74
N ASP A 148 17.57 -13.25 8.35
CA ASP A 148 18.89 -13.87 8.23
C ASP A 148 19.53 -13.65 6.85
N TRP A 149 20.51 -12.76 6.81
CA TRP A 149 21.26 -12.37 5.61
C TRP A 149 22.50 -13.23 5.33
N ARG A 150 22.71 -14.33 6.04
CA ARG A 150 23.86 -15.20 5.79
C ARG A 150 23.75 -15.85 4.41
N GLU A 151 24.79 -15.65 3.61
CA GLU A 151 24.88 -16.25 2.29
C GLU A 151 25.08 -17.77 2.39
N ARG A 152 24.36 -18.51 1.56
CA ARG A 152 24.40 -19.97 1.51
C ARG A 152 24.58 -20.45 0.09
N ALA A 153 25.19 -21.62 -0.04
CA ALA A 153 25.42 -22.24 -1.34
C ALA A 153 24.09 -22.62 -1.99
N VAL A 154 23.99 -22.33 -3.28
CA VAL A 154 22.84 -22.68 -4.11
C VAL A 154 23.31 -23.37 -5.37
N SER A 155 22.46 -24.21 -5.95
CA SER A 155 22.73 -24.80 -7.26
C SER A 155 22.56 -23.76 -8.36
N ASP A 156 23.11 -24.02 -9.55
CA ASP A 156 22.90 -23.20 -10.75
C ASP A 156 21.42 -22.92 -11.01
N ARG A 157 20.59 -23.96 -10.86
CA ARG A 157 19.13 -23.88 -11.02
C ARG A 157 18.51 -23.02 -9.93
N GLY A 158 18.99 -23.13 -8.70
CA GLY A 158 18.58 -22.29 -7.58
C GLY A 158 18.93 -20.81 -7.83
N ARG A 159 20.12 -20.55 -8.35
CA ARG A 159 20.60 -19.20 -8.71
C ARG A 159 19.79 -18.59 -9.84
N ALA A 160 19.58 -19.32 -10.93
CA ALA A 160 18.75 -18.87 -12.05
C ALA A 160 17.31 -18.57 -11.59
N TRP A 161 16.72 -19.43 -10.75
CA TRP A 161 15.41 -19.18 -10.16
C TRP A 161 15.41 -17.92 -9.28
N TYR A 162 16.43 -17.74 -8.44
CA TYR A 162 16.57 -16.56 -7.61
C TYR A 162 16.60 -15.27 -8.46
N GLU A 163 17.45 -15.23 -9.49
CA GLU A 163 17.63 -14.05 -10.33
C GLU A 163 16.37 -13.70 -11.12
N ALA A 164 15.64 -14.71 -11.60
CA ALA A 164 14.39 -14.53 -12.34
C ALA A 164 13.22 -14.03 -11.48
N ASN A 165 13.30 -14.14 -10.15
CA ASN A 165 12.18 -13.85 -9.26
C ASN A 165 12.46 -12.75 -8.21
N GLN A 166 13.71 -12.31 -8.04
CA GLN A 166 14.07 -11.36 -6.98
C GLN A 166 13.37 -9.98 -7.09
N GLU A 167 13.00 -9.55 -8.30
CA GLU A 167 12.30 -8.27 -8.53
C GLU A 167 10.77 -8.38 -8.41
N LYS A 168 10.21 -9.59 -8.31
CA LYS A 168 8.76 -9.78 -8.25
C LYS A 168 8.22 -9.43 -6.87
N ALA A 169 7.26 -8.51 -6.81
CA ALA A 169 6.60 -8.08 -5.58
C ALA A 169 5.58 -9.11 -5.07
N LEU A 170 6.08 -10.20 -4.48
CA LEU A 170 5.27 -11.36 -4.08
C LEU A 170 5.33 -11.67 -2.57
N ILE A 171 6.10 -10.90 -1.80
CA ILE A 171 6.33 -11.14 -0.38
C ILE A 171 5.45 -10.19 0.43
N ASN A 172 4.32 -10.69 0.94
CA ASN A 172 3.50 -9.93 1.88
C ASN A 172 3.95 -10.21 3.33
N ILE A 173 4.65 -9.26 3.95
CA ILE A 173 5.23 -9.43 5.29
C ILE A 173 4.14 -9.51 6.36
N LYS A 174 3.05 -8.75 6.23
CA LYS A 174 1.96 -8.74 7.22
C LYS A 174 1.28 -10.10 7.33
N THR A 175 1.05 -10.78 6.21
CA THR A 175 0.43 -12.11 6.20
C THR A 175 1.43 -13.24 6.45
N THR A 176 2.67 -13.09 5.98
CA THR A 176 3.69 -14.15 6.10
C THR A 176 4.33 -14.18 7.49
N ASN A 177 4.78 -13.04 8.01
CA ASN A 177 5.46 -12.93 9.29
C ASN A 177 5.40 -11.49 9.83
N SER A 178 4.26 -11.10 10.40
CA SER A 178 4.06 -9.74 10.93
C SER A 178 5.04 -9.35 12.04
N ARG A 179 5.60 -10.33 12.76
CA ARG A 179 6.60 -10.11 13.82
C ARG A 179 7.92 -9.58 13.26
N LEU A 180 8.19 -9.76 11.98
CA LEU A 180 9.41 -9.29 11.33
C LEU A 180 9.56 -7.77 11.43
N TYR A 181 8.47 -7.02 11.37
CA TYR A 181 8.50 -5.56 11.56
C TYR A 181 9.05 -5.15 12.94
N ALA A 182 8.67 -5.87 13.99
CA ALA A 182 9.20 -5.63 15.33
C ALA A 182 10.68 -6.06 15.45
N HIS A 183 11.09 -7.10 14.70
CA HIS A 183 12.45 -7.64 14.74
C HIS A 183 13.45 -6.82 13.92
N ALA A 184 13.02 -6.21 12.81
CA ALA A 184 13.86 -5.48 11.86
C ALA A 184 13.48 -3.98 11.82
N PRO A 185 14.15 -3.11 12.61
CA PRO A 185 13.82 -1.68 12.66
C PRO A 185 13.83 -0.97 11.31
N ALA A 186 14.78 -1.32 10.44
CA ALA A 186 14.89 -0.77 9.08
C ALA A 186 13.66 -1.06 8.22
N LEU A 187 13.04 -2.24 8.41
CA LEU A 187 11.84 -2.65 7.68
C LEU A 187 10.60 -1.89 8.20
N GLU A 188 10.48 -1.74 9.52
CA GLU A 188 9.40 -0.96 10.13
C GLU A 188 9.49 0.53 9.78
N GLU A 189 10.70 1.11 9.75
CA GLU A 189 10.91 2.47 9.24
C GLU A 189 10.42 2.58 7.78
N THR A 190 10.80 1.63 6.93
CA THR A 190 10.37 1.59 5.53
C THR A 190 8.85 1.52 5.42
N ARG A 191 8.20 0.68 6.25
CA ARG A 191 6.74 0.57 6.29
C ARG A 191 6.08 1.91 6.62
N LYS A 192 6.55 2.61 7.67
CA LYS A 192 6.05 3.95 8.03
C LYS A 192 6.25 4.97 6.90
N LEU A 193 7.38 4.93 6.22
CA LEU A 193 7.63 5.79 5.04
C LEU A 193 6.65 5.49 3.90
N ARG A 194 6.36 4.21 3.63
CA ARG A 194 5.38 3.80 2.61
C ARG A 194 3.95 4.19 2.98
N GLU A 195 3.56 4.06 4.26
CA GLU A 195 2.26 4.56 4.75
C GLU A 195 2.14 6.06 4.52
N LYS A 196 3.16 6.83 4.90
CA LYS A 196 3.19 8.28 4.66
C LYS A 196 3.12 8.60 3.16
N LEU A 197 3.84 7.85 2.33
CA LEU A 197 3.84 8.01 0.88
C LEU A 197 2.45 7.74 0.27
N GLN A 198 1.77 6.70 0.74
CA GLN A 198 0.40 6.39 0.33
C GLN A 198 -0.50 7.60 0.59
N LEU A 199 -0.44 8.21 1.78
CA LEU A 199 -1.25 9.38 2.14
C LEU A 199 -0.93 10.60 1.27
N VAL A 200 0.35 10.93 1.09
CA VAL A 200 0.75 12.07 0.24
C VAL A 200 0.31 11.85 -1.20
N SER A 201 0.39 10.62 -1.69
CA SER A 201 0.06 10.32 -3.09
C SER A 201 -1.38 10.66 -3.47
N MET A 202 -2.30 10.60 -2.52
CA MET A 202 -3.72 10.92 -2.75
C MET A 202 -3.92 12.37 -3.17
N TYR A 203 -3.09 13.27 -2.65
CA TYR A 203 -3.05 14.67 -3.05
C TYR A 203 -2.50 14.82 -4.47
N LEU A 204 -1.43 14.09 -4.80
CA LEU A 204 -0.79 14.16 -6.11
C LEU A 204 -1.67 13.61 -7.23
N PHE A 205 -2.32 12.46 -7.00
CA PHE A 205 -3.22 11.83 -7.97
C PHE A 205 -4.53 12.59 -8.18
N THR A 206 -4.91 13.46 -7.24
CA THR A 206 -6.10 14.33 -7.38
C THR A 206 -5.73 15.79 -7.64
N CYS A 207 -4.48 16.06 -8.03
CA CYS A 207 -3.97 17.35 -8.48
C CYS A 207 -4.07 17.45 -10.02
N ARG A 208 -3.09 18.11 -10.66
CA ARG A 208 -2.97 18.20 -12.12
C ARG A 208 -2.37 16.90 -12.68
N GLU A 209 -2.79 16.52 -13.89
CA GLU A 209 -2.30 15.29 -14.54
C GLU A 209 -0.77 15.26 -14.72
N SER A 210 -0.14 16.41 -14.96
CA SER A 210 1.33 16.47 -15.04
C SER A 210 2.04 16.08 -13.74
N VAL A 211 1.40 16.30 -12.59
CA VAL A 211 1.93 15.98 -11.26
C VAL A 211 1.73 14.51 -10.95
N SER A 212 0.55 13.95 -11.24
CA SER A 212 0.27 12.52 -11.08
C SER A 212 1.20 11.68 -11.97
N GLU A 213 1.43 12.13 -13.21
CA GLU A 213 2.36 11.53 -14.17
C GLU A 213 3.83 11.56 -13.72
N ASP A 214 4.33 12.71 -13.27
CA ASP A 214 5.69 12.82 -12.73
C ASP A 214 5.88 11.88 -11.53
N PHE A 215 4.88 11.79 -10.66
CA PHE A 215 4.93 10.90 -9.51
C PHE A 215 4.91 9.41 -9.91
N ARG A 216 4.09 9.01 -10.89
CA ARG A 216 4.12 7.65 -11.48
C ARG A 216 5.52 7.32 -12.02
N ARG A 217 6.09 8.21 -12.82
CA ARG A 217 7.44 8.01 -13.40
C ARG A 217 8.54 7.83 -12.36
N ARG A 218 8.44 8.51 -11.21
CA ARG A 218 9.42 8.36 -10.10
C ARG A 218 9.30 7.02 -9.37
N LEU A 219 8.11 6.42 -9.37
CA LEU A 219 7.85 5.12 -8.75
C LEU A 219 8.14 3.95 -9.67
N TRP A 220 7.97 4.13 -10.99
CA TRP A 220 8.20 3.09 -12.00
C TRP A 220 9.56 2.38 -11.81
N PRO A 221 9.62 1.04 -11.94
CA PRO A 221 8.53 0.07 -12.17
C PRO A 221 7.91 -0.49 -10.86
N LYS A 222 8.04 0.23 -9.74
CA LYS A 222 7.69 -0.24 -8.39
C LYS A 222 6.48 0.51 -7.82
N GLU A 223 5.40 0.63 -8.58
CA GLU A 223 4.15 1.31 -8.18
C GLU A 223 3.54 0.74 -6.91
N TYR A 224 3.68 -0.58 -6.70
CA TYR A 224 3.21 -1.31 -5.53
C TYR A 224 3.80 -0.77 -4.22
N LEU A 225 4.95 -0.07 -4.27
CA LEU A 225 5.55 0.59 -3.10
C LEU A 225 4.60 1.59 -2.43
N ARG A 226 3.64 2.12 -3.18
CA ARG A 226 2.63 3.06 -2.70
C ARG A 226 1.28 2.41 -2.41
N SER A 227 0.81 1.49 -3.25
CA SER A 227 -0.53 0.90 -3.12
C SER A 227 -0.57 -0.22 -2.07
N GLU A 228 0.46 -1.07 -2.04
CA GLU A 228 0.46 -2.32 -1.27
C GLU A 228 1.54 -2.30 -0.20
N ILE A 229 1.32 -1.54 0.88
CA ILE A 229 2.32 -1.20 1.92
C ILE A 229 3.12 -2.40 2.45
N ASP A 230 2.47 -3.55 2.63
CA ASP A 230 3.07 -4.74 3.24
C ASP A 230 3.67 -5.71 2.21
N VAL A 231 3.56 -5.42 0.90
CA VAL A 231 4.08 -6.25 -0.20
C VAL A 231 5.45 -5.75 -0.67
N TYR A 232 6.40 -6.68 -0.83
CA TYR A 232 7.79 -6.42 -1.20
C TYR A 232 8.28 -7.44 -2.24
N SER A 233 9.26 -7.06 -3.04
CA SER A 233 10.15 -7.99 -3.73
C SER A 233 11.36 -8.35 -2.86
N PHE A 234 12.11 -9.39 -3.23
CA PHE A 234 13.34 -9.69 -2.50
C PHE A 234 14.41 -8.60 -2.70
N ALA A 235 14.46 -8.00 -3.89
CA ALA A 235 15.29 -6.84 -4.18
C ALA A 235 14.96 -5.64 -3.27
N ASP A 236 13.68 -5.41 -2.99
CA ASP A 236 13.28 -4.37 -2.02
C ASP A 236 13.85 -4.65 -0.62
N LEU A 237 13.82 -5.90 -0.16
CA LEU A 237 14.37 -6.25 1.16
C LEU A 237 15.90 -6.04 1.20
N ILE A 238 16.61 -6.30 0.09
CA ILE A 238 18.03 -5.98 -0.03
C ILE A 238 18.24 -4.46 0.06
N ASP A 239 17.40 -3.67 -0.61
CA ASP A 239 17.45 -2.21 -0.55
C ASP A 239 17.08 -1.67 0.85
N VAL A 240 16.17 -2.32 1.58
CA VAL A 240 15.83 -2.02 2.98
C VAL A 240 17.04 -2.26 3.87
N LYS A 241 17.72 -3.40 3.69
CA LYS A 241 18.91 -3.77 4.47
C LYS A 241 20.04 -2.77 4.25
N SER A 242 20.23 -2.30 3.02
CA SER A 242 21.28 -1.33 2.68
C SER A 242 20.90 0.13 2.98
N GLY A 243 19.65 0.41 3.37
CA GLY A 243 19.14 1.76 3.56
C GLY A 243 18.88 2.51 2.24
N ALA A 244 18.99 1.85 1.09
CA ALA A 244 18.77 2.47 -0.21
C ALA A 244 17.29 2.81 -0.43
N LEU A 245 16.37 1.92 -0.02
CA LEU A 245 14.94 2.13 -0.21
C LEU A 245 14.44 3.30 0.65
N GLN A 246 14.85 3.37 1.91
CA GLN A 246 14.49 4.45 2.84
C GLN A 246 14.97 5.81 2.30
N ARG A 247 16.20 5.89 1.78
CA ARG A 247 16.72 7.12 1.16
C ARG A 247 15.89 7.53 -0.07
N ARG A 248 15.55 6.57 -0.94
CA ARG A 248 14.70 6.81 -2.11
C ARG A 248 13.31 7.32 -1.69
N LEU A 249 12.67 6.64 -0.74
CA LEU A 249 11.35 7.02 -0.23
C LEU A 249 11.36 8.39 0.45
N ASN A 250 12.37 8.70 1.26
CA ASN A 250 12.52 10.02 1.88
C ASN A 250 12.70 11.14 0.85
N SER A 251 13.51 10.91 -0.18
CA SER A 251 13.69 11.88 -1.28
C SER A 251 12.37 12.13 -2.02
N LEU A 252 11.64 11.06 -2.33
CA LEU A 252 10.33 11.14 -2.98
C LEU A 252 9.32 11.87 -2.08
N LEU A 253 9.23 11.50 -0.81
CA LEU A 253 8.36 12.14 0.17
C LEU A 253 8.66 13.63 0.32
N LYS A 254 9.94 14.02 0.41
CA LYS A 254 10.34 15.42 0.50
C LYS A 254 9.84 16.21 -0.71
N HIS A 255 10.03 15.67 -1.91
CA HIS A 255 9.54 16.28 -3.15
C HIS A 255 8.01 16.39 -3.16
N SER A 256 7.31 15.29 -2.86
CA SER A 256 5.85 15.20 -2.86
C SER A 256 5.20 16.11 -1.82
N ILE A 257 5.75 16.17 -0.60
CA ILE A 257 5.25 17.04 0.47
C ILE A 257 5.50 18.51 0.11
N ASN A 258 6.68 18.85 -0.42
CA ASN A 258 6.94 20.21 -0.89
C ASN A 258 5.92 20.66 -1.96
N HIS A 259 5.53 19.77 -2.88
CA HIS A 259 4.46 20.05 -3.82
C HIS A 259 3.14 20.35 -3.10
N VAL A 260 2.70 19.49 -2.18
CA VAL A 260 1.44 19.68 -1.45
C VAL A 260 1.43 21.01 -0.69
N MET A 261 2.54 21.37 -0.06
CA MET A 261 2.67 22.59 0.74
C MET A 261 2.82 23.87 -0.09
N THR A 262 3.06 23.78 -1.40
CA THR A 262 3.23 24.96 -2.29
C THR A 262 2.10 25.08 -3.30
N CYS A 263 1.46 23.98 -3.70
CA CYS A 263 0.40 23.93 -4.69
C CYS A 263 -0.95 24.39 -4.13
N THR A 264 -1.58 25.38 -4.77
CA THR A 264 -2.88 25.92 -4.36
C THR A 264 -4.00 24.88 -4.37
N LEU A 265 -4.01 23.97 -5.35
CA LEU A 265 -5.01 22.90 -5.44
C LEU A 265 -4.88 21.88 -4.30
N CYS A 266 -3.64 21.54 -3.92
CA CYS A 266 -3.41 20.60 -2.83
C CYS A 266 -3.71 21.23 -1.47
N LYS A 267 -3.38 22.51 -1.27
CA LYS A 267 -3.68 23.24 -0.02
C LYS A 267 -5.16 23.26 0.32
N GLN A 268 -6.03 23.38 -0.68
CA GLN A 268 -7.49 23.37 -0.49
C GLN A 268 -8.04 22.02 -0.01
N LYS A 269 -7.25 20.94 -0.13
CA LYS A 269 -7.61 19.58 0.30
C LYS A 269 -7.10 19.26 1.72
N GLY A 270 -6.46 20.22 2.39
CA GLY A 270 -6.09 20.10 3.79
C GLY A 270 -7.31 20.08 4.71
N PHE A 271 -7.10 19.74 5.97
CA PHE A 271 -8.15 19.64 6.98
C PHE A 271 -8.02 20.75 8.01
N CYS A 272 -9.13 21.15 8.63
CA CYS A 272 -9.12 21.95 9.85
C CYS A 272 -9.55 21.05 11.01
N CYS A 273 -8.84 21.14 12.13
CA CYS A 273 -9.17 20.34 13.31
C CYS A 273 -10.43 20.87 14.00
N GLU A 274 -11.56 20.17 13.89
CA GLU A 274 -12.85 20.58 14.49
C GLU A 274 -12.88 20.55 16.03
N LEU A 275 -11.85 19.98 16.65
CA LEU A 275 -11.74 19.83 18.10
C LEU A 275 -10.98 20.99 18.77
N CYS A 276 -10.52 21.97 18.01
CA CYS A 276 -9.85 23.17 18.53
C CYS A 276 -10.22 24.42 17.73
N THR A 277 -9.92 25.59 18.30
CA THR A 277 -10.12 26.88 17.65
C THR A 277 -8.95 27.32 16.78
N VAL A 278 -7.86 26.54 16.74
CA VAL A 278 -6.68 26.81 15.92
C VAL A 278 -7.05 26.59 14.45
N ASN A 279 -7.09 27.67 13.66
CA ASN A 279 -7.45 27.64 12.25
C ASN A 279 -6.23 27.36 11.35
N GLU A 280 -5.43 26.36 11.72
CA GLU A 280 -4.30 25.88 10.94
C GLU A 280 -4.74 24.70 10.05
N VAL A 281 -4.25 24.68 8.82
CA VAL A 281 -4.48 23.57 7.90
C VAL A 281 -3.54 22.42 8.25
N ILE A 282 -4.14 21.29 8.62
CA ILE A 282 -3.43 20.05 8.93
C ILE A 282 -3.57 19.02 7.81
N TYR A 283 -2.62 18.09 7.75
CA TYR A 283 -2.57 17.06 6.72
C TYR A 283 -2.37 15.68 7.34
N PRO A 284 -3.10 14.64 6.90
CA PRO A 284 -3.00 13.28 7.45
C PRO A 284 -1.60 12.64 7.34
N PHE A 285 -0.78 13.09 6.37
CA PHE A 285 0.58 12.58 6.21
C PHE A 285 1.57 13.14 7.26
N ASN A 286 1.16 14.11 8.07
CA ASN A 286 1.92 14.57 9.24
C ASN A 286 1.57 13.65 10.43
N THR A 287 1.97 12.39 10.33
CA THR A 287 1.59 11.30 11.24
C THR A 287 2.01 11.51 12.70
N GLU A 288 2.95 12.41 12.96
CA GLU A 288 3.43 12.74 14.30
C GLU A 288 2.52 13.74 15.04
N SER A 289 1.88 14.66 14.31
CA SER A 289 1.07 15.74 14.88
C SER A 289 -0.43 15.59 14.60
N THR A 290 -0.81 14.71 13.67
CA THR A 290 -2.19 14.50 13.26
C THR A 290 -2.68 13.08 13.51
N HIS A 291 -3.90 12.98 14.03
CA HIS A 291 -4.66 11.75 14.13
C HIS A 291 -5.75 11.75 13.06
N ARG A 292 -5.95 10.61 12.40
CA ARG A 292 -7.00 10.44 11.40
C ARG A 292 -8.06 9.46 11.90
N CYS A 293 -9.33 9.86 11.82
CA CYS A 293 -10.44 8.96 12.08
C CYS A 293 -10.46 7.81 11.06
N LEU A 294 -10.57 6.57 11.55
CA LEU A 294 -10.59 5.37 10.70
C LEU A 294 -11.91 5.21 9.92
N VAL A 295 -12.99 5.85 10.38
CA VAL A 295 -14.32 5.73 9.77
C VAL A 295 -14.56 6.80 8.70
N CYS A 296 -14.35 8.08 9.04
CA CYS A 296 -14.67 9.18 8.13
C CYS A 296 -13.46 9.85 7.48
N PHE A 297 -12.25 9.42 7.84
CA PHE A 297 -10.96 9.92 7.34
C PHE A 297 -10.69 11.41 7.59
N SER A 298 -11.51 12.08 8.42
CA SER A 298 -11.18 13.42 8.93
C SER A 298 -9.90 13.37 9.77
N ALA A 299 -9.09 14.43 9.65
CA ALA A 299 -7.89 14.63 10.44
C ALA A 299 -8.12 15.61 11.59
N PHE A 300 -7.42 15.37 12.70
CA PHE A 300 -7.43 16.15 13.93
C PHE A 300 -6.00 16.24 14.45
N HIS A 301 -5.69 17.18 15.34
CA HIS A 301 -4.43 17.11 16.08
C HIS A 301 -4.42 15.89 17.02
N VAL A 302 -3.27 15.24 17.18
CA VAL A 302 -3.12 14.09 18.10
C VAL A 302 -3.56 14.45 19.52
N GLU A 303 -3.18 15.63 20.00
CA GLU A 303 -3.55 16.10 21.34
C GLU A 303 -5.06 16.32 21.48
N CYS A 304 -5.69 16.96 20.51
CA CYS A 304 -7.13 17.18 20.51
C CYS A 304 -7.92 15.86 20.48
N TRP A 305 -7.44 14.89 19.70
CA TRP A 305 -8.06 13.57 19.63
C TRP A 305 -7.97 12.83 20.96
N ARG A 306 -6.80 12.86 21.62
CA ARG A 306 -6.58 12.17 22.91
C ARG A 306 -7.57 12.64 23.98
N THR A 307 -7.91 13.92 23.99
CA THR A 307 -8.87 14.50 24.95
C THR A 307 -10.32 14.17 24.60
N SER A 308 -10.68 14.18 23.32
CA SER A 308 -12.08 14.00 22.88
C SER A 308 -12.54 12.54 22.88
N GLY A 309 -11.67 11.59 22.51
CA GLY A 309 -12.00 10.17 22.36
C GLY A 309 -12.87 9.82 21.15
N ASP A 310 -13.83 10.68 20.80
CA ASP A 310 -14.81 10.46 19.73
C ASP A 310 -14.63 11.41 18.53
N CYS A 311 -15.00 10.93 17.34
CA CYS A 311 -14.97 11.76 16.13
C CYS A 311 -16.27 12.58 15.98
N PRO A 312 -16.22 13.92 16.07
CA PRO A 312 -17.42 14.76 16.02
C PRO A 312 -18.20 14.61 14.71
N LYS A 313 -17.48 14.40 13.59
CA LYS A 313 -18.11 14.16 12.29
C LYS A 313 -18.85 12.82 12.23
N CYS A 314 -18.28 11.75 12.79
CA CYS A 314 -18.96 10.45 12.85
C CYS A 314 -20.17 10.50 13.77
N VAL A 315 -20.05 11.14 14.94
CA VAL A 315 -21.18 11.36 15.86
C VAL A 315 -22.30 12.14 15.18
N ARG A 316 -21.98 13.24 14.47
CA ARG A 316 -22.98 13.97 13.69
C ARG A 316 -23.66 13.08 12.65
N ARG A 317 -22.90 12.31 11.87
CA ARG A 317 -23.44 11.39 10.85
C ARG A 317 -24.38 10.34 11.46
N GLN A 318 -23.94 9.68 12.53
CA GLN A 318 -24.75 8.69 13.25
C GLN A 318 -26.05 9.31 13.77
N ASN A 319 -25.99 10.49 14.37
CA ASN A 319 -27.19 11.20 14.84
C ASN A 319 -28.14 11.57 13.70
N PHE A 320 -27.63 11.92 12.50
CA PHE A 320 -28.47 12.15 11.32
C PHE A 320 -29.13 10.86 10.84
N GLU A 321 -28.38 9.75 10.79
CA GLU A 321 -28.89 8.44 10.37
C GLU A 321 -29.97 7.93 11.36
N THR A 322 -29.74 8.04 12.67
CA THR A 322 -30.74 7.69 13.70
C THR A 322 -32.01 8.52 13.58
N ARG A 323 -31.89 9.84 13.40
CA ARG A 323 -33.07 10.70 13.21
C ARG A 323 -33.84 10.35 11.94
N ARG A 324 -33.14 10.00 10.86
CA ARG A 324 -33.77 9.59 9.60
C ARG A 324 -34.52 8.27 9.77
N ALA A 325 -33.91 7.29 10.43
CA ALA A 325 -34.56 6.02 10.75
C ALA A 325 -35.81 6.17 11.64
N GLN A 326 -35.79 7.11 12.60
CA GLN A 326 -36.97 7.41 13.44
C GLN A 326 -38.11 8.08 12.65
N VAL A 327 -37.80 8.84 11.61
CA VAL A 327 -38.81 9.42 10.70
C VAL A 327 -39.36 8.36 9.75
N ASP A 328 -38.51 7.44 9.28
CA ASP A 328 -38.87 6.38 8.33
C ASP A 328 -39.63 5.20 9.02
N ASP A 329 -39.40 4.94 10.31
CA ASP A 329 -40.14 3.96 11.14
C ASP A 329 -40.49 4.53 12.54
N PRO A 330 -41.51 5.41 12.63
CA PRO A 330 -41.84 6.10 13.88
C PRO A 330 -42.43 5.21 14.98
N HIS A 331 -42.81 3.96 14.66
CA HIS A 331 -43.35 3.00 15.62
C HIS A 331 -42.39 1.86 15.96
N ASN A 332 -41.14 1.93 15.47
CA ASN A 332 -40.12 0.91 15.72
C ASN A 332 -40.57 -0.51 15.33
N THR A 333 -41.37 -0.59 14.27
CA THR A 333 -42.06 -1.80 13.81
C THR A 333 -41.08 -2.82 13.22
N LEU A 334 -39.91 -2.37 12.75
CA LEU A 334 -38.84 -3.21 12.23
C LEU A 334 -37.98 -3.88 13.33
N LEU A 335 -37.97 -3.35 14.56
CA LEU A 335 -37.29 -3.99 15.71
C LEU A 335 -38.16 -5.03 16.43
N VAL A 336 -39.45 -5.14 16.10
CA VAL A 336 -40.39 -6.13 16.69
C VAL A 336 -40.43 -7.44 15.88
N LEU A 337 -39.73 -7.51 14.74
CA LEU A 337 -39.64 -8.70 13.89
C LEU A 337 -38.21 -9.24 13.81
N GLN A 338 -37.61 -9.53 14.96
CA GLN A 338 -36.55 -10.54 15.05
C GLN A 338 -36.95 -11.57 16.13
N PRO A 339 -37.16 -12.85 15.75
CA PRO A 339 -37.16 -13.95 16.71
C PRO A 339 -35.77 -14.15 17.35
#